data_AF-A0A7W0H8Q9-F1
#
_entry.id   AF-A0A7W0H8Q9-F1
#
_cell.length_a   1.000
_cell.length_b   1.000
_cell.length_c   1.000
_cell.angle_alpha   90.00
_cell.angle_beta   90.00
_cell.angle_gamma   90.00
#
_symmetry.space_group_name_H-M   'P 1'
#
loop_
_entity.id
_entity.type
_entity.pdbx_description
1 polymer ?
#
loop_
_entity_poly.entity_id
_entity_poly.type
_entity_poly.pdbx_seq_one_letter_code
_entity_poly.pdbx_strand_id
1 'polypeptide(L)'
;MTHRLECRVEPKMVVLYPILIRQHDALVEDLLDRAELATTGRIARPSRWPLSVRIANSAELRVARWRGKLPPPDPASGALVGRHARVAAIAVPAVMLAIAALHAAWALGSPWPAGSEPELAEHVLSQGERQQLDGGLPPAPVTWAVALALLAAAAIVRAAATGPRSRALRRAAWGVAAVFVARGVVYIPSDLIGGLDDAYQRFDLAIYSPLCLALGAGTAVVARRASAASRLMPAGPTDRAASPVISQGHGP
;
A
#
# COMPACT_ATOMS: atom_id res chain seq x y z
N MET A 1 8.55 -4.82 46.72
CA MET A 1 7.72 -6.04 46.70
C MET A 1 7.58 -6.48 45.26
N THR A 2 8.02 -7.69 44.92
CA THR A 2 8.04 -8.21 43.56
C THR A 2 6.93 -9.26 43.45
N HIS A 3 5.84 -8.96 42.76
CA HIS A 3 4.78 -9.94 42.52
C HIS A 3 5.16 -10.78 41.30
N ARG A 4 5.37 -12.09 41.51
CA ARG A 4 5.59 -13.08 40.43
C ARG A 4 4.27 -13.83 40.22
N LEU A 5 3.71 -13.69 39.02
CA LEU A 5 2.58 -14.49 38.55
C LEU A 5 3.12 -15.66 37.73
N GLU A 6 2.86 -16.88 38.19
CA GLU A 6 3.22 -18.11 37.47
C GLU A 6 2.09 -18.48 36.51
N CYS A 7 2.31 -18.23 35.22
CA CYS A 7 1.37 -18.58 34.15
C CYS A 7 1.93 -19.76 33.37
N ARG A 8 1.19 -20.88 33.29
CA ARG A 8 1.54 -22.01 32.41
C ARG A 8 0.93 -21.77 31.03
N VAL A 9 1.77 -21.61 30.01
CA VAL A 9 1.33 -21.40 28.62
C VAL A 9 1.13 -22.76 27.93
N GLU A 10 -0.06 -23.04 27.42
CA GLU A 10 -0.31 -24.26 26.64
C GLU A 10 0.47 -24.23 25.30
N PRO A 11 0.94 -25.38 24.76
CA PRO A 11 1.79 -25.43 23.56
C PRO A 11 1.18 -24.75 22.33
N LYS A 12 -0.15 -24.82 22.18
CA LYS A 12 -0.90 -24.18 21.08
C LYS A 12 -0.91 -22.65 21.15
N MET A 13 -0.60 -22.07 22.31
CA MET A 13 -0.60 -20.62 22.55
C MET A 13 0.78 -19.99 22.34
N VAL A 14 1.85 -20.79 22.23
CA VAL A 14 3.24 -20.29 22.09
C VAL A 14 3.40 -19.38 20.87
N VAL A 15 2.67 -19.64 19.79
CA VAL A 15 2.68 -18.82 18.56
C VAL A 15 1.98 -17.47 18.74
N LEU A 16 0.87 -17.44 19.49
CA LEU A 16 0.06 -16.23 19.71
C LEU A 16 0.52 -15.41 20.91
N TYR A 17 1.23 -16.03 21.85
CA TYR A 17 1.71 -15.44 23.09
C TYR A 17 2.50 -14.12 22.92
N PRO A 18 3.50 -14.01 22.01
CA PRO A 18 4.22 -12.75 21.85
C PRO A 18 3.35 -11.62 21.29
N ILE A 19 2.28 -11.94 20.53
CA ILE A 19 1.34 -10.94 20.03
C ILE A 19 0.43 -10.49 21.18
N LEU A 20 -0.08 -11.42 21.98
CA LEU A 20 -0.99 -11.17 23.09
C LEU A 20 -0.31 -10.37 24.22
N ILE A 21 0.92 -10.71 24.62
CA ILE A 21 1.67 -9.93 25.61
C ILE A 21 1.86 -8.50 25.15
N ARG A 22 2.24 -8.32 23.88
CA ARG A 22 2.53 -6.99 23.34
C ARG A 22 1.26 -6.14 23.17
N GLN A 23 0.10 -6.77 23.02
CA GLN A 23 -1.21 -6.09 23.05
C GLN A 23 -1.65 -5.77 24.47
N HIS A 24 -1.40 -6.67 25.42
CA HIS A 24 -1.69 -6.47 26.83
C HIS A 24 -0.89 -5.29 27.40
N ASP A 25 0.42 -5.24 27.14
CA ASP A 25 1.27 -4.16 27.63
C ASP A 25 0.86 -2.81 27.05
N ALA A 26 0.51 -2.77 25.76
CA ALA A 26 0.00 -1.55 25.12
C ALA A 26 -1.35 -1.08 25.71
N LEU A 27 -2.23 -2.01 26.11
CA LEU A 27 -3.50 -1.69 26.77
C LEU A 27 -3.28 -1.18 28.20
N VAL A 28 -2.37 -1.80 28.95
CA VAL A 28 -2.02 -1.37 30.31
C VAL A 28 -1.39 0.02 30.27
N GLU A 29 -0.48 0.29 29.34
CA GLU A 29 0.10 1.63 29.15
C GLU A 29 -0.97 2.68 28.80
N ASP A 30 -1.91 2.39 27.90
CA ASP A 30 -3.00 3.34 27.57
C ASP A 30 -3.94 3.60 28.76
N LEU A 31 -4.21 2.57 29.59
CA LEU A 31 -5.01 2.74 30.81
C LEU A 31 -4.29 3.59 31.86
N LEU A 32 -2.98 3.40 32.00
CA LEU A 32 -2.15 4.22 32.91
C LEU A 32 -2.04 5.67 32.42
N ASP A 33 -1.88 5.90 31.11
CA ASP A 33 -1.89 7.24 30.51
C ASP A 33 -3.22 7.97 30.77
N ARG A 34 -4.36 7.25 30.65
CA ARG A 34 -5.68 7.81 30.95
C ARG A 34 -5.87 8.09 32.43
N ALA A 35 -5.34 7.24 33.30
CA ALA A 35 -5.37 7.46 34.74
C ALA A 35 -4.51 8.68 35.14
N GLU A 36 -3.33 8.84 34.55
CA GLU A 36 -2.46 10.02 34.72
C GLU A 36 -3.17 11.28 34.22
N LEU A 37 -3.78 11.23 33.03
CA LEU A 37 -4.53 12.37 32.49
C LEU A 37 -5.72 12.74 33.38
N ALA A 38 -6.46 11.76 33.89
CA ALA A 38 -7.62 12.01 34.75
C ALA A 38 -7.23 12.62 36.11
N THR A 39 -6.06 12.26 36.64
CA THR A 39 -5.58 12.75 37.95
C THR A 39 -4.79 14.04 37.86
N THR A 40 -3.99 14.24 36.81
CA THR A 40 -3.04 15.36 36.71
C THR A 40 -3.40 16.37 35.61
N GLY A 41 -4.32 16.02 34.71
CA GLY A 41 -4.68 16.83 33.55
C GLY A 41 -3.62 16.87 32.43
N ARG A 42 -2.52 16.11 32.54
CA ARG A 42 -1.45 16.03 31.54
C ARG A 42 -0.90 14.60 31.44
N ILE A 43 -0.17 14.31 30.37
CA ILE A 43 0.52 13.02 30.16
C ILE A 43 1.99 13.35 29.88
N ALA A 44 2.92 12.88 30.72
CA ALA A 44 4.33 13.17 30.56
C ALA A 44 4.97 12.45 29.35
N ARG A 45 4.53 11.21 29.06
CA ARG A 45 5.00 10.41 27.92
C ARG A 45 3.88 9.55 27.34
N PRO A 46 3.27 9.95 26.21
CA PRO A 46 2.22 9.16 25.59
C PRO A 46 2.74 7.78 25.15
N SER A 47 1.97 6.73 25.46
CA SER A 47 2.23 5.36 25.03
C SER A 47 2.41 5.27 23.51
N ARG A 48 3.45 4.54 23.09
CA ARG A 48 3.77 4.34 21.67
C ARG A 48 3.18 3.01 21.21
N TRP A 49 1.95 3.10 20.73
CA TRP A 49 1.23 1.94 20.20
C TRP A 49 2.06 1.24 19.09
N PRO A 50 2.26 -0.09 19.18
CA PRO A 50 2.91 -0.85 18.12
C PRO A 50 2.18 -0.69 16.79
N LEU A 51 2.92 -0.70 15.67
CA LEU A 51 2.36 -0.46 14.33
C LEU A 51 1.18 -1.39 14.01
N SER A 52 1.25 -2.65 14.45
CA SER A 52 0.19 -3.65 14.25
C SER A 52 -1.13 -3.26 14.95
N VAL A 53 -1.06 -2.70 16.15
CA VAL A 53 -2.24 -2.28 16.92
C VAL A 53 -2.86 -1.03 16.30
N ARG A 54 -2.03 -0.11 15.79
CA ARG A 54 -2.49 1.06 15.02
C ARG A 54 -3.21 0.65 13.74
N ILE A 55 -2.72 -0.39 13.07
CA ILE A 55 -3.35 -0.95 11.86
C ILE A 55 -4.70 -1.61 12.21
N ALA A 56 -4.77 -2.41 13.28
CA ALA A 56 -6.01 -3.05 13.73
C ALA A 56 -7.08 -2.02 14.13
N ASN A 57 -6.71 -1.02 14.95
CA ASN A 57 -7.60 0.10 15.28
C ASN A 57 -8.04 0.86 14.02
N SER A 58 -7.13 1.09 13.07
CA SER A 58 -7.48 1.76 11.81
C SER A 58 -8.49 0.96 10.98
N ALA A 59 -8.42 -0.37 11.00
CA ALA A 59 -9.36 -1.25 10.31
C ALA A 59 -10.73 -1.23 11.02
N GLU A 60 -10.75 -1.35 12.35
CA GLU A 60 -11.98 -1.31 13.14
C GLU A 60 -12.72 0.03 12.98
N LEU A 61 -12.01 1.16 13.07
CA LEU A 61 -12.59 2.48 12.86
C LEU A 61 -13.17 2.64 11.44
N ARG A 62 -12.55 2.03 10.42
CA ARG A 62 -13.09 2.02 9.05
C ARG A 62 -14.36 1.20 8.94
N VAL A 63 -14.40 0.03 9.57
CA VAL A 63 -15.60 -0.84 9.59
C VAL A 63 -16.74 -0.18 10.35
N ALA A 64 -16.46 0.41 11.52
CA ALA A 64 -17.45 1.13 12.31
C ALA A 64 -18.02 2.36 11.58
N ARG A 65 -17.19 3.12 10.85
CA ARG A 65 -17.65 4.22 9.97
C ARG A 65 -18.48 3.72 8.79
N TRP A 66 -18.07 2.62 8.14
CA TRP A 66 -18.85 2.02 7.06
C TRP A 66 -20.23 1.58 7.53
N ARG A 67 -20.34 1.10 8.78
CA ARG A 67 -21.60 0.75 9.45
C ARG A 67 -22.36 1.97 10.01
N GLY A 68 -21.90 3.20 9.78
CA GLY A 68 -22.55 4.42 10.27
C GLY A 68 -22.46 4.63 11.79
N LYS A 69 -21.62 3.87 12.51
CA LYS A 69 -21.52 3.93 13.97
C LYS A 69 -20.63 5.06 14.51
N LEU A 70 -19.89 5.74 13.64
CA LEU A 70 -18.95 6.78 14.02
C LEU A 70 -19.17 8.07 13.23
N PRO A 71 -18.98 9.25 13.85
CA PRO A 71 -19.07 10.54 13.17
C PRO A 71 -17.99 10.68 12.08
N PRO A 72 -18.20 11.60 11.11
CA PRO A 72 -17.22 11.89 10.08
C PRO A 72 -15.87 12.30 10.68
N PRO A 73 -14.74 11.99 10.00
CA PRO A 73 -13.42 12.34 10.50
C PRO A 73 -13.25 13.86 10.63
N ASP A 74 -12.48 14.27 11.64
CA ASP A 74 -12.06 15.66 11.83
C ASP A 74 -11.46 16.25 10.53
N PRO A 75 -11.84 17.48 10.13
CA PRO A 75 -11.23 18.18 8.98
C PRO A 75 -9.69 18.17 8.97
N ALA A 76 -9.02 18.19 10.12
CA ALA A 76 -7.56 18.06 10.22
C ALA A 76 -7.03 16.71 9.68
N SER A 77 -7.78 15.63 9.91
CA SER A 77 -7.50 14.31 9.34
C SER A 77 -7.67 14.31 7.82
N GLY A 78 -8.65 15.06 7.31
CA GLY A 78 -8.85 15.27 5.87
C GLY A 78 -7.66 15.96 5.19
N ALA A 79 -7.10 16.99 5.84
CA ALA A 79 -5.93 17.72 5.36
C ALA A 79 -4.65 16.86 5.33
N LEU A 80 -4.45 16.00 6.33
CA LEU A 80 -3.33 15.03 6.39
C LEU A 80 -3.41 14.00 5.26
N VAL A 81 -4.57 13.37 5.06
CA VAL A 81 -4.82 12.50 3.89
C VAL A 81 -4.59 13.30 2.61
N GLY A 82 -4.96 14.60 2.63
CA GLY A 82 -4.66 15.65 1.64
C GLY A 82 -3.21 15.63 1.17
N ARG A 83 -2.30 15.83 2.12
CA ARG A 83 -0.85 15.83 1.89
C ARG A 83 -0.34 14.46 1.44
N HIS A 84 -0.75 13.37 2.09
CA HIS A 84 -0.23 12.04 1.77
C HIS A 84 -0.51 11.63 0.33
N ALA A 85 -1.70 11.90 -0.22
CA ALA A 85 -1.95 11.55 -1.61
C ALA A 85 -1.21 12.46 -2.61
N ARG A 86 -0.94 13.72 -2.25
CA ARG A 86 -0.11 14.62 -3.09
C ARG A 86 1.33 14.12 -3.16
N VAL A 87 1.88 13.72 -2.01
CA VAL A 87 3.20 13.10 -1.93
C VAL A 87 3.19 11.79 -2.75
N ALA A 88 2.20 10.92 -2.54
CA ALA A 88 2.10 9.66 -3.30
C ALA A 88 1.98 9.87 -4.82
N ALA A 89 1.25 10.89 -5.26
CA ALA A 89 1.07 11.23 -6.68
C ALA A 89 2.36 11.69 -7.39
N ILE A 90 3.41 12.03 -6.63
CA ILE A 90 4.73 12.40 -7.16
C ILE A 90 5.71 11.27 -6.90
N ALA A 91 5.80 10.81 -5.65
CA ALA A 91 6.78 9.81 -5.22
C ALA A 91 6.58 8.46 -5.93
N VAL A 92 5.35 7.98 -6.08
CA VAL A 92 5.10 6.66 -6.67
C VAL A 92 5.53 6.61 -8.15
N PRO A 93 5.09 7.52 -9.04
CA PRO A 93 5.60 7.55 -10.42
C PRO A 93 7.11 7.77 -10.50
N ALA A 94 7.68 8.62 -9.64
CA ALA A 94 9.12 8.88 -9.63
C ALA A 94 9.93 7.63 -9.30
N VAL A 95 9.51 6.86 -8.30
CA VAL A 95 10.15 5.59 -7.94
C VAL A 95 9.99 4.57 -9.08
N MET A 96 8.81 4.46 -9.69
CA MET A 96 8.61 3.58 -10.85
C MET A 96 9.52 3.97 -12.03
N LEU A 97 9.69 5.27 -12.30
CA LEU A 97 10.61 5.76 -13.34
C LEU A 97 12.07 5.44 -13.01
N ALA A 98 12.49 5.58 -11.75
CA ALA A 98 13.84 5.22 -11.33
C ALA A 98 14.11 3.71 -11.54
N ILE A 99 13.16 2.85 -11.18
CA ILE A 99 13.26 1.40 -11.39
C ILE A 99 13.22 1.05 -12.89
N ALA A 100 12.40 1.75 -13.68
CA ALA A 100 12.35 1.58 -15.13
C ALA A 100 13.70 1.93 -15.79
N ALA A 101 14.33 3.03 -15.37
CA ALA A 101 15.65 3.43 -15.85
C ALA A 101 16.72 2.41 -15.45
N LEU A 102 16.63 1.84 -14.24
CA LEU A 102 17.51 0.78 -13.80
C LEU A 102 17.40 -0.47 -14.69
N HIS A 103 16.18 -0.92 -15.02
CA HIS A 103 15.98 -2.04 -15.94
C HIS A 103 16.48 -1.72 -17.36
N ALA A 104 16.27 -0.51 -17.85
CA ALA A 104 16.83 -0.09 -19.13
C ALA A 104 18.38 -0.14 -19.12
N ALA A 105 19.02 0.25 -18.02
CA ALA A 105 20.47 0.15 -17.86
C ALA A 105 20.95 -1.31 -17.88
N TRP A 106 20.23 -2.21 -17.20
CA TRP A 106 20.52 -3.65 -17.23
C TRP A 106 20.32 -4.25 -18.63
N ALA A 107 19.28 -3.83 -19.35
CA ALA A 107 19.05 -4.26 -20.73
C ALA A 107 20.13 -3.76 -21.71
N LEU A 108 20.86 -2.70 -21.33
CA LEU A 108 22.02 -2.18 -22.05
C LEU A 108 23.35 -2.82 -21.58
N GLY A 109 23.31 -3.76 -20.64
CA GLY A 109 24.48 -4.50 -20.14
C GLY A 109 25.18 -3.88 -18.93
N SER A 110 24.60 -2.87 -18.27
CA SER A 110 25.17 -2.33 -17.03
C SER A 110 24.89 -3.26 -15.84
N PRO A 111 25.90 -3.68 -15.06
CA PRO A 111 25.68 -4.47 -13.84
C PRO A 111 25.32 -3.60 -12.63
N TRP A 112 25.34 -2.27 -12.75
CA TRP A 112 25.08 -1.36 -11.63
C TRP A 112 23.69 -1.62 -11.01
N PRO A 113 23.55 -1.62 -9.67
CA PRO A 113 24.54 -1.22 -8.66
C PRO A 113 25.55 -2.29 -8.23
N ALA A 114 25.50 -3.50 -8.80
CA ALA A 114 26.49 -4.53 -8.52
C ALA A 114 27.81 -4.28 -9.28
N GLY A 115 28.86 -4.98 -8.88
CA GLY A 115 30.17 -4.91 -9.54
C GLY A 115 30.29 -5.80 -10.77
N SER A 116 29.41 -6.80 -10.92
CA SER A 116 29.43 -7.76 -12.03
C SER A 116 28.05 -8.32 -12.36
N GLU A 117 27.89 -8.90 -13.56
CA GLU A 117 26.63 -9.52 -13.98
C GLU A 117 26.20 -10.71 -13.09
N PRO A 118 27.10 -11.64 -12.69
CA PRO A 118 26.72 -12.73 -11.78
C PRO A 118 26.27 -12.22 -10.41
N GLU A 119 26.96 -11.21 -9.87
CA GLU A 119 26.59 -10.57 -8.61
C GLU A 119 25.23 -9.86 -8.73
N LEU A 120 24.95 -9.21 -9.87
CA LEU A 120 23.63 -8.63 -10.12
C LEU A 120 22.55 -9.72 -10.18
N ALA A 121 22.82 -10.83 -10.86
CA ALA A 121 21.90 -11.96 -10.94
C ALA A 121 21.57 -12.54 -9.56
N GLU A 122 22.56 -12.70 -8.67
CA GLU A 122 22.35 -13.14 -7.27
C GLU A 122 21.42 -12.23 -6.48
N HIS A 123 21.43 -10.93 -6.78
CA HIS A 123 20.57 -9.96 -6.10
C HIS A 123 19.14 -9.92 -6.65
N VAL A 124 18.94 -10.16 -7.94
CA VAL A 124 17.66 -9.90 -8.63
C VAL A 124 16.90 -11.15 -9.05
N LEU A 125 17.53 -12.33 -9.02
CA LEU A 125 16.94 -13.60 -9.42
C LEU A 125 17.06 -14.64 -8.30
N SER A 126 16.01 -15.43 -8.11
CA SER A 126 16.08 -16.60 -7.24
C SER A 126 17.05 -17.65 -7.79
N GLN A 127 17.61 -18.48 -6.92
CA GLN A 127 18.52 -19.57 -7.31
C GLN A 127 17.94 -20.44 -8.45
N GLY A 128 16.64 -20.75 -8.42
CA GLY A 128 15.97 -21.54 -9.46
C GLY A 128 15.97 -20.85 -10.82
N GLU A 129 15.72 -19.54 -10.86
CA GLU A 129 15.77 -18.74 -12.09
C GLU A 129 17.21 -18.61 -12.61
N ARG A 130 18.19 -18.41 -11.72
CA ARG A 130 19.62 -18.36 -12.08
C ARG A 130 20.08 -19.67 -12.72
N GLN A 131 19.67 -20.81 -12.15
CA GLN A 131 20.04 -22.12 -12.70
C GLN A 131 19.42 -22.36 -14.09
N GLN A 132 18.24 -21.80 -14.37
CA GLN A 132 17.61 -21.88 -15.68
C GLN A 132 18.28 -20.99 -16.74
N LEU A 133 19.01 -19.96 -16.31
CA LEU A 133 19.68 -18.97 -17.15
C LEU A 133 21.22 -19.13 -17.18
N ASP A 134 21.73 -20.31 -16.82
CA ASP A 134 23.17 -20.62 -16.74
C ASP A 134 23.98 -19.61 -15.90
N GLY A 135 23.35 -19.03 -14.87
CA GLY A 135 23.94 -18.04 -13.96
C GLY A 135 23.97 -16.60 -14.46
N GLY A 136 23.40 -16.31 -15.64
CA GLY A 136 23.33 -14.97 -16.23
C GLY A 136 22.02 -14.21 -15.95
N LEU A 137 21.92 -13.00 -16.49
CA LEU A 137 20.70 -12.19 -16.45
C LEU A 137 19.68 -12.62 -17.51
N PRO A 138 18.39 -12.23 -17.36
CA PRO A 138 17.39 -12.44 -18.39
C PRO A 138 17.78 -11.75 -19.71
N PRO A 139 17.39 -12.31 -20.87
CA PRO A 139 17.65 -11.70 -22.16
C PRO A 139 17.16 -10.25 -22.24
N ALA A 140 17.92 -9.38 -22.90
CA ALA A 140 17.62 -7.95 -23.00
C ALA A 140 16.16 -7.61 -23.39
N PRO A 141 15.48 -8.34 -24.31
CA PRO A 141 14.07 -8.07 -24.61
C PRO A 141 13.13 -8.21 -23.41
N VAL A 142 13.39 -9.16 -22.51
CA VAL A 142 12.59 -9.38 -21.29
C VAL A 142 12.80 -8.21 -20.33
N THR A 143 14.05 -7.80 -20.13
CA THR A 143 14.39 -6.67 -19.26
C THR A 143 13.82 -5.35 -19.79
N TRP A 144 13.82 -5.15 -21.11
CA TRP A 144 13.14 -4.02 -21.76
C TRP A 144 11.62 -4.06 -21.56
N ALA A 145 10.99 -5.23 -21.64
CA ALA A 145 9.55 -5.36 -21.39
C ALA A 145 9.18 -4.90 -19.98
N VAL A 146 9.99 -5.23 -18.97
CA VAL A 146 9.79 -4.77 -17.59
C VAL A 146 9.97 -3.24 -17.49
N ALA A 147 11.02 -2.68 -18.10
CA ALA A 147 11.26 -1.24 -18.12
C ALA A 147 10.07 -0.47 -18.74
N LEU A 148 9.54 -0.94 -19.88
CA LEU A 148 8.39 -0.34 -20.55
C LEU A 148 7.09 -0.50 -19.75
N ALA A 149 6.88 -1.65 -19.10
CA ALA A 149 5.73 -1.86 -18.23
C ALA A 149 5.74 -0.90 -17.03
N LEU A 150 6.91 -0.69 -16.40
CA LEU A 150 7.08 0.26 -15.30
C LEU A 150 6.89 1.71 -15.76
N LEU A 151 7.39 2.07 -16.93
CA LEU A 151 7.17 3.38 -17.54
C LEU A 151 5.67 3.63 -17.80
N ALA A 152 4.97 2.65 -18.37
CA ALA A 152 3.53 2.73 -18.59
C ALA A 152 2.76 2.85 -17.26
N ALA A 153 3.14 2.08 -16.24
CA ALA A 153 2.57 2.18 -14.90
C ALA A 153 2.77 3.59 -14.31
N ALA A 154 3.97 4.15 -14.40
CA ALA A 154 4.26 5.50 -13.93
C ALA A 154 3.39 6.55 -14.64
N ALA A 155 3.24 6.45 -15.97
CA ALA A 155 2.39 7.33 -16.76
C ALA A 155 0.91 7.21 -16.37
N ILE A 156 0.40 5.98 -16.18
CA ILE A 156 -0.98 5.72 -15.72
C ILE A 156 -1.23 6.36 -14.36
N VAL A 157 -0.34 6.16 -13.39
CA VAL A 157 -0.49 6.70 -12.03
C VAL A 157 -0.42 8.22 -12.04
N ARG A 158 0.51 8.80 -12.82
CA ARG A 158 0.63 10.24 -12.99
C ARG A 158 -0.61 10.85 -13.64
N ALA A 159 -1.10 10.26 -14.72
CA ALA A 159 -2.31 10.72 -15.40
C ALA A 159 -3.55 10.60 -14.50
N ALA A 160 -3.66 9.54 -13.70
CA ALA A 160 -4.74 9.37 -12.74
C ALA A 160 -4.70 10.43 -11.62
N ALA A 161 -3.52 11.00 -11.33
CA ALA A 161 -3.35 12.06 -10.35
C ALA A 161 -3.68 13.46 -10.90
N THR A 162 -3.38 13.75 -12.17
CA THR A 162 -3.44 15.11 -12.73
C THR A 162 -4.59 15.36 -13.73
N GLY A 163 -5.15 14.32 -14.35
CA GLY A 163 -6.00 14.46 -15.53
C GLY A 163 -7.50 14.18 -15.36
N PRO A 164 -8.28 14.41 -16.44
CA PRO A 164 -9.70 14.07 -16.49
C PRO A 164 -9.94 12.56 -16.35
N ARG A 165 -10.98 12.21 -15.59
CA ARG A 165 -11.06 10.91 -14.91
C ARG A 165 -11.90 9.89 -15.66
N SER A 166 -11.36 9.38 -16.77
CA SER A 166 -12.00 8.28 -17.48
C SER A 166 -12.10 7.03 -16.59
N ARG A 167 -13.18 6.25 -16.76
CA ARG A 167 -13.35 4.98 -16.03
C ARG A 167 -12.22 3.99 -16.38
N ALA A 168 -11.72 4.05 -17.61
CA ALA A 168 -10.63 3.21 -18.09
C ALA A 168 -9.31 3.51 -17.37
N LEU A 169 -8.89 4.78 -17.29
CA LEU A 169 -7.66 5.17 -16.59
C LEU A 169 -7.70 4.79 -15.10
N ARG A 170 -8.87 4.91 -14.48
CA ARG A 170 -9.07 4.46 -13.10
C ARG A 170 -8.92 2.95 -12.94
N ARG A 171 -9.51 2.15 -13.85
CA ARG A 171 -9.33 0.69 -13.83
C ARG A 171 -7.87 0.30 -14.04
N ALA A 172 -7.17 0.98 -14.95
CA ALA A 172 -5.75 0.77 -15.19
C ALA A 172 -4.92 1.05 -13.92
N ALA A 173 -5.16 2.17 -13.23
CA ALA A 173 -4.46 2.47 -11.96
C ALA A 173 -4.74 1.44 -10.86
N TRP A 174 -5.98 0.91 -10.77
CA TRP A 174 -6.28 -0.20 -9.86
C TRP A 174 -5.60 -1.50 -10.28
N GLY A 175 -5.48 -1.77 -11.57
CA GLY A 175 -4.70 -2.90 -12.10
C GLY A 175 -3.24 -2.81 -11.69
N VAL A 176 -2.60 -1.64 -11.87
CA VAL A 176 -1.23 -1.38 -11.41
C VAL A 176 -1.10 -1.63 -9.90
N ALA A 177 -2.01 -1.08 -9.09
CA ALA A 177 -1.99 -1.31 -7.65
C ALA A 177 -2.11 -2.81 -7.30
N ALA A 178 -3.00 -3.54 -7.98
CA ALA A 178 -3.22 -4.96 -7.76
C ALA A 178 -1.98 -5.79 -8.09
N VAL A 179 -1.29 -5.51 -9.21
CA VAL A 179 -0.05 -6.21 -9.59
C VAL A 179 1.02 -6.04 -8.53
N PHE A 180 1.28 -4.81 -8.08
CA PHE A 180 2.30 -4.56 -7.06
C PHE A 180 1.95 -5.17 -5.69
N VAL A 181 0.68 -5.11 -5.28
CA VAL A 181 0.23 -5.77 -4.04
C VAL A 181 0.34 -7.29 -4.17
N ALA A 182 -0.12 -7.87 -5.27
CA ALA A 182 -0.04 -9.31 -5.49
C ALA A 182 1.42 -9.78 -5.44
N ARG A 183 2.33 -9.06 -6.10
CA ARG A 183 3.77 -9.32 -6.00
C ARG A 183 4.22 -9.29 -4.55
N GLY A 184 4.03 -8.18 -3.84
CA GLY A 184 4.54 -8.02 -2.48
C GLY A 184 3.91 -8.99 -1.46
N VAL A 185 2.69 -9.48 -1.69
CA VAL A 185 2.01 -10.44 -0.79
C VAL A 185 2.39 -11.88 -1.10
N VAL A 186 2.54 -12.27 -2.37
CA VAL A 186 2.81 -13.67 -2.74
C VAL A 186 4.19 -14.12 -2.29
N TYR A 187 5.19 -13.24 -2.36
CA TYR A 187 6.58 -13.64 -2.13
C TYR A 187 6.98 -13.64 -0.64
N ILE A 188 6.31 -12.85 0.23
CA ILE A 188 6.61 -12.86 1.66
C ILE A 188 6.40 -14.25 2.32
N PRO A 189 5.26 -14.95 2.11
CA PRO A 189 5.09 -16.30 2.65
C PRO A 189 6.01 -17.33 1.98
N SER A 190 6.27 -17.23 0.67
CA SER A 190 7.15 -18.19 0.00
C SER A 190 8.57 -18.13 0.54
N ASP A 191 9.09 -16.94 0.80
CA ASP A 191 10.45 -16.75 1.30
C ASP A 191 10.56 -17.15 2.77
N LEU A 192 9.55 -16.85 3.60
CA LEU A 192 9.53 -17.26 5.01
C LEU A 192 9.39 -18.78 5.19
N ILE A 193 8.70 -19.47 4.27
CA ILE A 193 8.50 -20.92 4.32
C ILE A 193 9.70 -21.64 3.68
N GLY A 194 10.28 -21.09 2.63
CA GLY A 194 11.38 -21.68 1.85
C GLY A 194 12.77 -21.50 2.47
N GLY A 195 12.94 -20.55 3.40
CA GLY A 195 14.24 -20.20 3.99
C GLY A 195 14.82 -18.89 3.41
N LEU A 196 15.86 -18.35 4.04
CA LEU A 196 16.54 -17.10 3.65
C LEU A 196 18.01 -17.36 3.25
N ASP A 197 18.22 -18.49 2.59
CA ASP A 197 19.56 -19.00 2.29
C ASP A 197 20.16 -18.29 1.06
N ASP A 198 19.31 -17.84 0.13
CA ASP A 198 19.69 -17.10 -1.07
C ASP A 198 19.75 -15.58 -0.84
N ALA A 199 20.64 -14.89 -1.56
CA ALA A 199 20.78 -13.43 -1.49
C ALA A 199 19.49 -12.73 -1.95
N TYR A 200 18.90 -13.17 -3.07
CA TYR A 200 17.63 -12.66 -3.58
C TYR A 200 16.51 -12.71 -2.54
N GLN A 201 16.32 -13.82 -1.81
CA GLN A 201 15.25 -13.95 -0.80
C GLN A 201 15.42 -12.94 0.35
N ARG A 202 16.68 -12.70 0.77
CA ARG A 202 16.98 -11.68 1.79
C ARG A 202 16.64 -10.28 1.28
N PHE A 203 17.00 -9.96 0.04
CA PHE A 203 16.65 -8.68 -0.59
C PHE A 203 15.16 -8.55 -0.86
N ASP A 204 14.48 -9.65 -1.17
CA ASP A 204 13.05 -9.66 -1.42
C ASP A 204 12.27 -9.24 -0.19
N LEU A 205 12.54 -9.90 0.93
CA LEU A 205 11.87 -9.66 2.19
C LEU A 205 12.24 -8.29 2.76
N ALA A 206 13.50 -7.86 2.63
CA ALA A 206 13.99 -6.62 3.20
C ALA A 206 13.65 -5.37 2.35
N ILE A 207 13.62 -5.50 1.01
CA ILE A 207 13.54 -4.36 0.09
C ILE A 207 12.41 -4.53 -0.91
N TYR A 208 12.40 -5.60 -1.71
CA TYR A 208 11.54 -5.66 -2.90
C TYR A 208 10.06 -5.81 -2.56
N SER A 209 9.68 -6.76 -1.71
CA SER A 209 8.31 -6.97 -1.27
C SER A 209 7.74 -5.75 -0.51
N PRO A 210 8.45 -5.16 0.47
CA PRO A 210 8.04 -3.89 1.09
C PRO A 210 7.85 -2.74 0.09
N LEU A 211 8.76 -2.60 -0.87
CA LEU A 211 8.68 -1.58 -1.92
C LEU A 211 7.45 -1.79 -2.82
N CYS A 212 7.20 -3.03 -3.27
CA CYS A 212 6.01 -3.38 -4.04
C CYS A 212 4.73 -3.07 -3.27
N LEU A 213 4.64 -3.44 -1.99
CA LEU A 213 3.49 -3.09 -1.15
C LEU A 213 3.31 -1.58 -1.00
N ALA A 214 4.38 -0.82 -0.81
CA ALA A 214 4.34 0.63 -0.71
C ALA A 214 3.88 1.29 -2.02
N LEU A 215 4.39 0.84 -3.17
CA LEU A 215 3.98 1.30 -4.50
C LEU A 215 2.50 0.97 -4.78
N GLY A 216 2.06 -0.25 -4.46
CA GLY A 216 0.69 -0.69 -4.60
C GLY A 216 -0.28 0.11 -3.72
N ALA A 217 0.05 0.29 -2.44
CA ALA A 217 -0.74 1.08 -1.51
C ALA A 217 -0.80 2.57 -1.91
N GLY A 218 0.33 3.16 -2.30
CA GLY A 218 0.42 4.53 -2.79
C GLY A 218 -0.42 4.75 -4.05
N THR A 219 -0.34 3.81 -5.01
CA THR A 219 -1.17 3.83 -6.22
C THR A 219 -2.66 3.76 -5.90
N ALA A 220 -3.07 2.89 -4.96
CA ALA A 220 -4.46 2.79 -4.52
C ALA A 220 -4.95 4.07 -3.81
N VAL A 221 -4.08 4.79 -3.09
CA VAL A 221 -4.42 6.11 -2.52
C VAL A 221 -4.70 7.13 -3.63
N VAL A 222 -3.87 7.17 -4.68
CA VAL A 222 -4.06 8.04 -5.86
C VAL A 222 -5.38 7.69 -6.58
N ALA A 223 -5.63 6.41 -6.86
CA ALA A 223 -6.83 5.94 -7.57
C ALA A 223 -8.13 6.22 -6.79
N ARG A 224 -8.11 6.12 -5.44
CA ARG A 224 -9.28 6.42 -4.59
C ARG A 224 -9.64 7.90 -4.62
N ARG A 225 -8.65 8.80 -4.60
CA ARG A 225 -8.88 10.24 -4.70
C ARG A 225 -9.52 10.65 -6.01
N ALA A 226 -9.06 10.03 -7.09
CA ALA A 226 -9.69 10.23 -8.38
C ALA A 226 -11.19 9.88 -8.32
N SER A 227 -11.55 8.84 -7.58
CA SER A 227 -12.94 8.38 -7.45
C SER A 227 -13.84 9.30 -6.62
N ALA A 228 -13.30 10.01 -5.62
CA ALA A 228 -14.09 10.92 -4.77
C ALA A 228 -14.44 12.22 -5.49
N ALA A 229 -13.48 12.79 -6.21
CA ALA A 229 -13.70 14.02 -6.98
C ALA A 229 -14.72 13.83 -8.12
N SER A 230 -14.76 12.64 -8.75
CA SER A 230 -15.76 12.32 -9.78
C SER A 230 -17.20 12.20 -9.27
N ARG A 231 -17.41 11.97 -7.97
CA ARG A 231 -18.77 11.86 -7.38
C ARG A 231 -19.33 13.20 -6.92
N LEU A 232 -18.46 14.18 -6.66
CA LEU A 232 -18.84 15.51 -6.18
C LEU A 232 -19.20 16.48 -7.32
N MET A 233 -18.93 16.13 -8.58
CA MET A 233 -19.45 16.89 -9.72
C MET A 233 -20.84 16.35 -10.07
N PRO A 234 -21.94 17.08 -9.77
CA PRO A 234 -23.26 16.68 -10.23
C PRO A 234 -23.26 16.59 -11.76
N ALA A 235 -24.03 15.64 -12.30
CA ALA A 235 -24.30 15.59 -13.73
C ALA A 235 -24.77 16.99 -14.18
N GLY A 236 -24.07 17.56 -15.15
CA GLY A 236 -24.41 18.88 -15.68
C GLY A 236 -25.88 18.91 -16.15
N PRO A 237 -26.54 20.06 -16.05
CA PRO A 237 -27.93 20.22 -16.47
C PRO A 237 -28.03 20.17 -18.00
N THR A 238 -27.99 18.98 -18.60
CA THR A 238 -28.24 18.80 -20.03
C THR A 238 -29.25 17.71 -20.36
N ASP A 239 -29.86 17.05 -19.38
CA ASP A 239 -30.77 15.91 -19.63
C ASP A 239 -32.17 16.05 -19.00
N ARG A 240 -32.59 17.28 -18.64
CA ARG A 240 -33.94 17.57 -18.11
C ARG A 240 -34.73 18.57 -18.96
N ALA A 241 -34.46 18.64 -20.27
CA ALA A 241 -35.23 19.46 -21.20
C ALA A 241 -35.89 18.59 -22.27
N ALA A 242 -36.79 17.70 -21.86
CA ALA A 242 -37.78 17.08 -22.73
C ALA A 242 -38.96 16.56 -21.89
N SER A 243 -39.61 17.47 -21.15
CA SER A 243 -40.99 17.21 -20.73
C SER A 243 -41.90 17.47 -21.92
N PRO A 244 -42.66 16.47 -22.42
CA PRO A 244 -43.67 16.74 -23.43
C PRO A 244 -44.78 17.57 -22.78
N VAL A 245 -45.00 18.77 -23.30
CA VAL A 245 -46.16 19.59 -22.99
C VAL A 245 -47.40 18.83 -23.49
N ILE A 246 -48.14 18.22 -22.58
CA ILE A 246 -49.49 17.70 -22.83
C ILE A 246 -50.41 18.92 -22.92
N SER A 247 -50.74 19.29 -24.15
CA SER A 247 -51.78 20.29 -24.46
C SER A 247 -53.15 19.71 -24.08
N GLN A 248 -53.69 20.14 -22.96
CA GLN A 248 -55.10 19.97 -22.60
C GLN A 248 -55.94 20.94 -23.45
N GLY A 249 -56.61 20.43 -24.48
CA GLY A 249 -57.65 21.16 -25.21
C GLY A 249 -59.00 20.97 -24.51
N HIS A 250 -59.57 22.05 -23.99
CA HIS A 250 -60.97 22.15 -23.57
C HIS A 250 -61.76 22.94 -24.62
N GLY A 251 -63.00 22.52 -24.86
CA GLY A 251 -63.90 23.00 -25.90
C GLY A 251 -64.37 24.45 -25.78
N PRO A 252 -65.22 24.88 -26.72
CA PRO A 252 -66.65 24.92 -26.42
C PRO A 252 -67.51 23.97 -27.27
#